data_AF-A0A1A8HNZ2-F1
#
_entry.id   AF-A0A1A8HNZ2-F1
#
_cell.length_a   1.000
_cell.length_b   1.000
_cell.length_c   1.000
_cell.angle_alpha   90.00
_cell.angle_beta   90.00
_cell.angle_gamma   90.00
#
_symmetry.space_group_name_H-M   'P 1'
#
loop_
_entity.id
_entity.type
_entity.pdbx_description
1 polymer ?
#
loop_
_entity_poly.entity_id
_entity_poly.type
_entity_poly.pdbx_seq_one_letter_code
_entity_poly.pdbx_strand_id
1 'polypeptide(L)' 'LKPDTVVHVWMDNGSDKEMAKVTAGGYTTILSAPWYLDYISIGQDWQKYYKVEPLNFN' A
#
# COMPACT_ATOMS: atom_id res chain seq x y z
N LEU A 1 -3.81 10.08 16.66
CA LEU A 1 -4.35 8.70 16.71
C LEU A 1 -3.83 8.05 17.98
N LYS A 2 -4.50 7.02 18.51
CA LYS A 2 -3.91 6.29 19.64
C LYS A 2 -2.64 5.57 19.15
N PRO A 3 -1.61 5.37 20.00
CA PRO A 3 -0.36 4.73 19.57
C PRO A 3 -0.53 3.35 18.94
N ASP A 4 -1.58 2.62 19.29
CA ASP A 4 -1.96 1.30 18.79
C ASP A 4 -2.82 1.33 17.53
N THR A 5 -3.05 2.50 16.94
CA THR A 5 -3.87 2.61 15.72
C THR A 5 -3.14 2.00 14.54
N VAL A 6 -3.84 1.11 13.83
CA VAL A 6 -3.39 0.58 12.53
C VAL A 6 -3.91 1.49 11.42
N VAL A 7 -3.01 1.92 10.54
CA VAL A 7 -3.35 2.76 9.37
C VAL A 7 -3.36 1.90 8.11
N HIS A 8 -4.44 1.97 7.34
CA HIS A 8 -4.57 1.23 6.09
C HIS A 8 -4.40 2.17 4.89
N VAL A 9 -3.33 1.99 4.12
CA VAL A 9 -3.00 2.77 2.93
C VAL A 9 -3.57 2.07 1.69
N TRP A 10 -4.67 2.62 1.18
CA TRP A 10 -5.42 2.06 0.05
C TRP A 10 -5.48 2.98 -1.18
N MET A 11 -5.10 4.25 -1.05
CA MET A 11 -5.10 5.17 -2.19
C MET A 11 -3.87 4.93 -3.07
N ASP A 12 -4.09 4.60 -4.35
CA ASP A 12 -3.04 4.28 -5.34
C ASP A 12 -2.09 5.47 -5.61
N ASN A 13 -2.61 6.70 -5.56
CA ASN A 13 -1.81 7.89 -5.83
C ASN A 13 -0.88 8.23 -4.65
N GLY A 14 0.40 7.87 -4.78
CA GLY A 14 1.45 8.21 -3.82
C GLY A 14 1.47 7.32 -2.58
N SER A 15 1.08 6.05 -2.71
CA SER A 15 1.07 5.09 -1.61
C SER A 15 2.45 4.92 -0.96
N ASP A 16 3.53 5.02 -1.72
CA ASP A 16 4.92 5.03 -1.25
C ASP A 16 5.18 6.18 -0.25
N LYS A 17 4.79 7.40 -0.61
CA LYS A 17 4.95 8.58 0.25
C LYS A 17 4.09 8.48 1.49
N GLU A 18 2.86 7.96 1.37
CA GLU A 18 2.00 7.80 2.53
C GLU A 18 2.55 6.71 3.46
N MET A 19 3.03 5.57 2.92
CA MET A 19 3.73 4.52 3.68
C MET A 19 4.91 5.08 4.48
N ALA A 20 5.77 5.89 3.84
CA ALA A 20 6.89 6.57 4.52
C ALA A 20 6.41 7.47 5.66
N LYS A 21 5.37 8.27 5.41
CA LYS A 21 4.81 9.22 6.38
C LYS A 21 4.17 8.54 7.59
N VAL A 22 3.39 7.47 7.38
CA VAL A 22 2.69 6.78 8.47
C VAL A 22 3.63 5.93 9.32
N THR A 23 4.63 5.29 8.70
CA THR A 23 5.66 4.53 9.40
C THR A 23 6.61 5.45 10.17
N ALA A 24 6.99 6.60 9.62
CA ALA A 24 7.73 7.65 10.35
C ALA A 24 6.95 8.21 11.54
N GLY A 25 5.61 8.21 11.46
CA GLY A 25 4.71 8.56 12.56
C GLY A 25 4.61 7.49 13.66
N GLY A 26 5.25 6.34 13.51
CA GLY A 26 5.27 5.24 14.48
C GLY A 26 4.05 4.32 14.43
N TYR A 27 3.24 4.38 13.37
CA TYR A 27 2.01 3.58 13.27
C TYR A 27 2.25 2.24 12.57
N THR A 28 1.61 1.19 13.08
CA THR A 28 1.46 -0.08 12.34
C THR A 28 0.65 0.18 11.08
N THR A 29 1.12 -0.33 9.95
CA THR A 29 0.57 0.03 8.64
C THR A 29 0.27 -1.21 7.79
N ILE A 30 -0.85 -1.17 7.07
CA ILE A 30 -1.25 -2.15 6.06
C ILE A 30 -1.29 -1.45 4.70
N LEU A 31 -0.78 -2.11 3.66
CA LEU A 31 -0.82 -1.63 2.28
C LEU A 31 -1.81 -2.48 1.46
N SER A 32 -2.75 -1.83 0.77
CA SER A 32 -3.62 -2.46 -0.25
C SER A 32 -3.67 -1.70 -1.57
N ALA A 33 -3.15 -0.47 -1.61
CA ALA A 33 -3.22 0.42 -2.77
C ALA A 33 -2.84 -0.26 -4.12
N PRO A 34 -1.80 -1.10 -4.21
CA PRO A 34 -1.43 -1.77 -5.46
C PRO A 34 -2.34 -2.95 -5.85
N TRP A 35 -3.23 -3.41 -4.97
CA TRP A 35 -3.96 -4.68 -5.05
C TRP A 35 -5.49 -4.50 -5.08
N TYR A 36 -5.98 -3.55 -5.87
CA TYR A 36 -7.39 -3.46 -6.23
C TYR A 36 -7.73 -4.58 -7.24
N LEU A 37 -8.21 -5.71 -6.73
CA LEU A 37 -8.58 -6.90 -7.53
C LEU A 37 -9.97 -6.77 -8.17
N ASP A 38 -10.79 -5.84 -7.69
CA ASP A 38 -12.06 -5.44 -8.30
C ASP A 38 -11.85 -4.66 -9.62
N TYR A 39 -10.66 -4.08 -9.82
CA TYR A 39 -10.25 -3.46 -11.08
C TYR A 39 -9.73 -4.51 -12.07
N ILE A 40 -10.69 -5.22 -12.67
CA ILE A 40 -10.40 -6.29 -13.65
C ILE A 40 -9.74 -5.69 -14.89
N SER A 41 -8.71 -6.37 -15.40
CA SER A 41 -8.06 -6.03 -16.66
C SER A 41 -7.91 -7.23 -17.58
N ILE A 42 -7.75 -6.98 -18.88
CA ILE A 42 -7.51 -8.06 -19.86
C ILE A 42 -6.00 -8.40 -19.85
N GLY A 43 -5.67 -9.68 -19.68
CA GLY A 43 -4.29 -10.18 -19.75
C GLY A 43 -3.84 -10.88 -18.48
N GLN A 44 -2.55 -10.75 -18.15
CA GLN A 44 -1.90 -11.38 -16.98
C GLN A 44 -1.58 -10.35 -15.90
N ASP A 45 -2.60 -9.69 -15.36
CA ASP A 45 -2.47 -8.66 -14.32
C ASP A 45 -1.93 -9.16 -12.98
N TRP A 46 -2.03 -10.46 -12.71
CA TRP A 46 -1.30 -11.12 -11.62
C TRP A 46 0.19 -10.74 -11.60
N GLN A 47 0.81 -10.52 -12.76
CA GLN A 47 2.21 -10.09 -12.85
C GLN A 47 2.42 -8.67 -12.30
N LYS A 48 1.46 -7.76 -12.48
CA LYS A 48 1.50 -6.40 -11.90
C LYS A 48 1.47 -6.52 -10.38
N TYR A 49 0.52 -7.28 -9.85
CA TYR A 49 0.35 -7.48 -8.41
C TYR A 49 1.56 -8.15 -7.76
N TYR A 50 2.18 -9.11 -8.44
CA TYR A 50 3.35 -9.85 -7.94
C TYR A 50 4.65 -9.04 -7.95
N LYS A 51 4.78 -8.05 -8.85
CA LYS A 51 5.97 -7.20 -8.94
C LYS A 51 6.04 -6.11 -7.88
N VAL A 52 4.98 -5.91 -7.10
CA VAL A 52 4.93 -4.92 -6.03
C VAL A 52 5.93 -5.32 -4.95
N GLU A 53 6.90 -4.45 -4.67
CA GLU A 53 7.80 -4.55 -3.51
C GLU A 53 7.28 -3.64 -2.39
N PRO A 54 6.52 -4.18 -1.41
CA PRO A 54 5.83 -3.37 -0.41
C PRO A 54 6.77 -2.64 0.55
N LEU A 55 8.05 -3.00 0.64
CA LEU A 55 9.04 -2.35 1.51
C LEU A 55 9.84 -1.25 0.79
N ASN A 56 9.61 -1.03 -0.50
CA ASN A 56 10.28 -0.01 -1.30
C ASN A 56 9.64 1.37 -1.14
N PHE A 57 9.75 1.98 0.04
CA PHE A 57 9.19 3.30 0.35
C PHE A 57 10.08 4.18 1.26
N ASN A 58 11.34 3.81 1.46
CA ASN A 58 12.27 4.49 2.36
C ASN A 58 13.29 5.38 1.63
#